data_AF-A0A328B9D6-F1
#
_entry.id   AF-A0A328B9D6-F1
#
_cell.length_a   1.000
_cell.length_b   1.000
_cell.length_c   1.000
_cell.angle_alpha   90.00
_cell.angle_beta   90.00
_cell.angle_gamma   90.00
#
_symmetry.space_group_name_H-M   'P 1'
#
loop_
_entity.id
_entity.type
_entity.pdbx_description
1 polymer ?
#
loop_
_entity_poly.entity_id
_entity_poly.type
_entity_poly.pdbx_seq_one_letter_code
_entity_poly.pdbx_strand_id
1 'polypeptide(L)' 'MDSDYGKKLAQNLVEFLLSYEEELIQLERDLPAYAPLRRAVGISIAEACYFISDHPSPQEDLVPPPNDEANRAQ' A
#
# COMPACT_ATOMS: atom_id res chain seq x y z
N MET A 1 -18.24 -7.31 7.62
CA MET A 1 -18.28 -5.82 7.64
C MET A 1 -18.45 -5.37 6.20
N ASP A 2 -19.35 -4.43 5.93
CA ASP A 2 -19.58 -3.90 4.58
C ASP A 2 -18.27 -3.34 4.01
N SER A 3 -17.84 -3.90 2.87
CA SER A 3 -16.63 -3.48 2.16
C SER A 3 -16.65 -1.97 1.87
N ASP A 4 -17.83 -1.42 1.59
CA ASP A 4 -18.03 0.01 1.31
C ASP A 4 -17.78 0.89 2.54
N TYR A 5 -18.16 0.41 3.72
CA TYR A 5 -17.86 1.11 4.97
C TYR A 5 -16.35 1.13 5.23
N GLY A 6 -15.66 0.02 4.98
CA GLY A 6 -14.20 -0.06 5.07
C GLY A 6 -13.52 0.93 4.12
N LYS A 7 -13.95 0.98 2.86
CA LYS A 7 -13.37 1.90 1.86
C LYS A 7 -13.55 3.36 2.26
N LYS A 8 -14.74 3.72 2.74
CA LYS A 8 -15.02 5.07 3.23
C LYS A 8 -14.19 5.44 4.45
N LEU A 9 -13.99 4.51 5.39
CA LEU A 9 -13.13 4.73 6.55
C LEU A 9 -11.68 4.98 6.12
N ALA A 10 -11.14 4.18 5.20
CA ALA A 10 -9.79 4.34 4.69
C ALA A 10 -9.60 5.66 3.93
N GLN A 11 -10.57 6.09 3.13
CA GLN A 11 -10.56 7.42 2.50
C GLN A 11 -10.48 8.56 3.53
N ASN A 12 -11.34 8.52 4.55
CA ASN A 12 -11.33 9.53 5.61
C ASN A 12 -9.99 9.54 6.37
N LEU A 13 -9.37 8.37 6.57
CA LEU A 13 -8.06 8.27 7.23
C LEU A 13 -6.96 8.91 6.38
N VAL A 14 -6.95 8.69 5.07
CA VAL A 14 -5.98 9.34 4.17
C VAL A 14 -6.11 10.86 4.23
N GLU A 15 -7.33 11.38 4.07
CA GLU A 15 -7.58 12.83 4.14
C GLU A 15 -7.14 13.45 5.47
N PHE A 16 -7.42 12.76 6.58
CA PHE A 16 -7.02 13.21 7.91
C PHE A 16 -5.49 13.20 8.09
N LEU A 17 -4.84 12.09 7.74
CA LEU A 17 -3.41 11.88 8.01
C LEU A 17 -2.48 12.71 7.11
N LEU A 18 -2.90 13.08 5.91
CA LEU A 18 -2.10 13.91 5.00
C LEU A 18 -1.70 15.26 5.64
N SER A 19 -2.63 15.90 6.35
CA SER A 19 -2.33 17.17 7.05
C SER A 19 -1.23 17.01 8.10
N TYR A 20 -1.24 15.90 8.85
CA TYR A 20 -0.21 15.61 9.83
C TYR A 20 1.13 15.21 9.19
N GLU A 21 1.11 14.54 8.04
CA GLU A 21 2.35 14.23 7.32
C GLU A 21 3.08 15.51 6.90
N GLU A 22 2.36 16.49 6.38
CA GLU A 22 2.91 17.80 6.00
C GLU A 22 3.53 18.54 7.20
N GLU A 23 2.82 18.59 8.34
CA GLU A 23 3.33 19.17 9.58
C GLU A 23 4.58 18.44 10.08
N LEU A 24 4.59 17.10 10.03
CA LEU A 24 5.72 16.29 10.46
C LEU A 24 6.94 16.45 9.54
N ILE A 25 6.74 16.71 8.24
CA ILE A 25 7.84 17.06 7.33
C ILE A 25 8.52 18.35 7.78
N GLN A 26 7.76 19.37 8.17
CA GLN A 26 8.34 20.61 8.68
C GLN A 26 9.02 20.39 10.03
N LEU A 27 8.35 19.67 10.94
CA LEU A 27 8.87 19.42 12.28
C LEU A 27 10.15 18.56 12.28
N GLU A 28 10.26 17.58 11.38
CA GLU A 28 11.48 16.76 11.22
C GLU A 28 12.69 17.60 10.80
N ARG A 29 12.50 18.67 10.02
CA ARG A 29 13.59 19.56 9.59
C ARG A 29 14.24 20.26 10.78
N ASP A 30 13.42 20.68 11.74
CA ASP A 30 13.87 21.37 12.95
C ASP A 30 14.30 20.38 14.05
N LEU A 31 13.60 19.24 14.13
CA LEU A 31 13.77 18.22 15.17
C LEU A 31 13.82 16.81 14.54
N PRO A 32 15.01 16.31 14.19
CA PRO A 32 15.18 15.00 13.53
C PRO A 32 14.59 13.81 14.30
N ALA A 33 14.36 13.96 15.61
CA ALA A 33 13.73 12.96 16.46
C ALA A 33 12.28 12.60 16.04
N TYR A 34 11.63 13.45 15.23
CA TYR A 34 10.28 13.19 14.69
C TYR A 34 10.27 12.29 13.45
N ALA A 35 11.43 11.96 12.89
CA ALA A 35 11.52 11.10 11.71
C ALA A 35 10.86 9.71 11.84
N PRO A 36 10.88 9.03 13.00
CA PRO A 36 10.12 7.79 13.19
C PRO A 36 8.61 8.01 13.13
N LEU A 37 8.13 9.14 13.68
CA LEU A 37 6.70 9.47 13.69
C LEU A 37 6.21 9.80 12.27
N ARG A 38 6.95 10.62 11.51
CA ARG A 38 6.65 10.88 10.09
C ARG A 38 6.55 9.57 9.31
N ARG A 39 7.51 8.67 9.48
CA ARG A 39 7.49 7.36 8.82
C ARG A 39 6.27 6.53 9.19
N ALA A 40 5.87 6.49 10.46
CA ALA A 40 4.69 5.75 10.89
C ALA A 40 3.40 6.30 10.26
N VAL A 41 3.27 7.63 10.14
CA VAL A 41 2.13 8.26 9.45
C VAL A 41 2.14 7.93 7.96
N GLY A 42 3.28 8.07 7.29
CA GLY A 42 3.41 7.74 5.86
C GLY A 42 3.08 6.28 5.55
N ILE A 43 3.50 5.34 6.40
CA ILE A 43 3.11 3.92 6.29
C ILE A 43 1.59 3.75 6.42
N SER A 44 0.99 4.42 7.41
CA SER A 44 -0.46 4.31 7.65
C SER A 44 -1.28 4.86 6.47
N ILE A 45 -0.82 5.96 5.86
CA ILE A 45 -1.39 6.50 4.62
C ILE A 45 -1.25 5.50 3.48
N ALA A 46 -0.05 4.92 3.29
CA ALA A 46 0.20 3.95 2.23
C ALA A 46 -0.71 2.70 2.35
N GLU A 47 -0.89 2.17 3.55
CA GLU A 47 -1.79 1.04 3.81
C GLU A 47 -3.26 1.38 3.55
N ALA A 48 -3.71 2.57 3.97
CA ALA A 48 -5.08 3.01 3.69
C ALA A 48 -5.30 3.20 2.18
N CYS A 49 -4.31 3.77 1.48
CA CYS A 49 -4.31 3.87 0.01
C CYS A 49 -4.32 2.49 -0.66
N TYR A 50 -3.54 1.53 -0.16
CA TYR A 50 -3.54 0.15 -0.67
C TYR A 50 -4.92 -0.49 -0.53
N PHE A 51 -5.56 -0.34 0.63
CA PHE A 51 -6.88 -0.90 0.90
C PHE A 51 -7.98 -0.36 -0.04
N ILE A 52 -7.90 0.91 -0.45
CA ILE A 52 -8.88 1.54 -1.36
C ILE A 52 -8.48 1.45 -2.84
N SER A 53 -7.24 1.08 -3.13
CA SER A 53 -6.80 0.85 -4.50
C SER A 53 -7.50 -0.39 -5.03
N ASP A 54 -8.21 -0.25 -6.15
CA ASP A 54 -8.76 -1.39 -6.86
C ASP A 54 -7.60 -2.18 -7.50
N HIS A 55 -6.91 -2.97 -6.68
CA HIS A 55 -5.99 -3.96 -7.19
C HIS A 55 -6.83 -5.07 -7.83
N PRO A 56 -6.61 -5.40 -9.13
CA PRO A 56 -7.09 -6.67 -9.61
C PRO A 56 -6.50 -7.74 -8.68
N SER A 57 -7.32 -8.70 -8.26
CA SER A 57 -6.85 -9.91 -7.58
C SER A 57 -5.54 -10.35 -8.24
N PRO A 58 -4.48 -10.67 -7.48
CA PRO A 58 -3.29 -11.28 -8.08
C PRO A 58 -3.82 -12.46 -8.87
N GLN A 59 -3.68 -12.40 -10.20
CA GLN A 59 -4.28 -13.38 -11.09
C GLN A 59 -3.78 -14.76 -10.65
N GLU A 60 -4.71 -15.65 -10.32
CA GLU A 60 -4.51 -17.09 -10.13
C GLU A 60 -4.00 -17.82 -11.40
N ASP A 61 -3.42 -17.10 -12.36
CA ASP A 61 -3.10 -17.58 -13.70
C ASP A 61 -1.60 -17.44 -14.04
N LEU A 62 -0.73 -17.63 -13.05
CA LEU A 62 0.63 -18.09 -13.34
C LEU A 62 0.59 -19.60 -13.59
N VAL A 63 -0.10 -20.01 -14.66
CA VAL A 63 0.06 -21.35 -15.22
C VAL A 63 1.50 -21.42 -15.74
N PRO A 64 2.38 -22.28 -15.19
CA PRO A 64 3.69 -22.49 -15.77
C PRO A 64 3.50 -22.97 -17.22
N PRO A 65 4.31 -22.51 -18.18
CA PRO A 65 4.22 -23.03 -19.54
C PRO A 65 4.34 -24.57 -19.48
N PRO A 66 3.49 -25.32 -20.22
CA PRO A 66 3.57 -26.77 -20.24
C PRO A 66 4.97 -27.15 -20.74
N ASN A 67 5.73 -27.80 -19.86
CA ASN A 67 7.07 -28.27 -20.16
C ASN A 67 6.94 -29.63 -20.86
N ASP A 68 6.47 -29.63 -22.11
CA ASP A 68 6.35 -30.86 -22.90
C ASP A 68 7.58 -31.05 -23.79
N GLU A 69 8.49 -31.88 -23.28
CA GLU A 69 9.18 -32.97 -23.99
C GLU A 69 9.76 -32.74 -25.40
N ALA A 70 10.40 -31.60 -25.68
CA ALA A 70 11.19 -31.41 -26.92
C ALA A 70 12.70 -31.69 -26.74
N ASN A 71 13.10 -32.57 -25.80
CA ASN A 71 14.50 -32.97 -25.64
C ASN A 71 14.68 -34.51 -25.61
N ARG A 72 13.96 -35.21 -26.50
CA ARG A 72 14.28 -36.58 -26.91
C ARG A 72 14.37 -36.69 -28.42
N ALA A 73 15.55 -36.40 -28.93
CA ALA A 73 16.18 -36.95 -30.14
C ALA A 73 17.61 -36.39 -30.09
N GLN A 74 18.61 -37.08 -29.53
CA GLN A 74 19.26 -38.27 -30.12
C GLN A 74 19.28 -38.25 -31.65
#